data_AF-A0A935R2T5-F1
#
_entry.id   AF-A0A935R2T5-F1
#
_cell.length_a   1.000
_cell.length_b   1.000
_cell.length_c   1.000
_cell.angle_alpha   90.00
_cell.angle_beta   90.00
_cell.angle_gamma   90.00
#
_symmetry.space_group_name_H-M   'P 1'
#
loop_
_entity.id
_entity.type
_entity.pdbx_description
1 polymer ?
#
loop_
_entity_poly.entity_id
_entity_poly.type
_entity_poly.pdbx_seq_one_letter_code
_entity_poly.pdbx_strand_id
1 'polypeptide(L)'
;MTKLSAHLQNGRLVLDEDPAPPSDRPPLHLVLDDEGDELEEEIDLDEEELNRLEAVIEESIQQIERGEFYTADEVMSRLRALHGR
;
A
#
# COMPACT_ATOMS: atom_id res chain seq x y z
N MET A 1 18.66 24.90 -1.40
CA MET A 1 17.27 24.43 -1.56
C MET A 1 16.75 24.08 -0.18
N THR A 2 15.61 24.63 0.21
CA THR A 2 14.96 24.32 1.49
C THR A 2 14.08 23.10 1.27
N LYS A 3 14.34 21.99 2.00
CA LYS A 3 13.48 20.81 2.00
C LYS A 3 12.34 21.07 2.99
N LEU A 4 11.12 20.75 2.59
CA LEU A 4 9.92 20.85 3.42
C LEU A 4 9.32 19.45 3.53
N SER A 5 8.99 19.04 4.75
CA SER A 5 8.32 17.77 5.01
C SER A 5 6.81 17.93 4.90
N ALA A 6 6.14 16.92 4.36
CA ALA A 6 4.70 16.92 4.15
C ALA A 6 4.15 15.50 4.13
N HIS A 7 2.92 15.31 4.61
CA HIS A 7 2.21 14.04 4.59
C HIS A 7 0.91 14.12 3.77
N LEU A 8 0.41 12.96 3.34
CA LEU A 8 -0.85 12.85 2.60
C LEU A 8 -2.03 12.63 3.57
N GLN A 9 -3.01 13.53 3.57
CA GLN A 9 -4.22 13.40 4.36
C GLN A 9 -5.46 13.62 3.46
N ASN A 10 -6.32 12.61 3.34
CA ASN A 10 -7.53 12.67 2.52
C ASN A 10 -7.27 13.09 1.05
N GLY A 11 -6.17 12.63 0.46
CA GLY A 11 -5.76 12.98 -0.91
C GLY A 11 -5.21 14.41 -1.06
N ARG A 12 -4.87 15.09 0.04
CA ARG A 12 -4.23 16.40 0.06
C ARG A 12 -2.85 16.31 0.70
N LEU A 13 -1.88 17.02 0.13
CA LEU A 13 -0.55 17.16 0.74
C LEU A 13 -0.61 18.25 1.81
N VAL A 14 -0.23 17.90 3.04
CA VAL A 14 -0.23 18.78 4.21
C VAL A 14 1.22 18.95 4.66
N LEU A 15 1.68 20.19 4.76
CA LEU A 15 3.04 20.48 5.26
C LEU A 15 3.09 20.24 6.77
N ASP A 16 4.15 19.60 7.24
CA ASP A 16 4.33 19.27 8.67
C ASP A 16 4.70 20.50 9.51
N GLU A 17 5.42 21.43 8.87
CA GLU A 17 5.75 22.72 9.43
C GLU A 17 4.97 23.81 8.69
N ASP A 18 4.74 24.95 9.33
CA ASP A 18 4.17 26.15 8.68
C ASP A 18 5.32 27.02 8.17
N PRO A 19 5.85 26.79 6.96
CA PRO A 19 6.93 27.61 6.45
C PRO A 19 6.40 29.03 6.20
N ALA A 20 7.24 30.02 6.51
CA ALA A 20 6.98 31.37 6.03
C ALA A 20 6.72 31.32 4.52
N PRO A 21 5.61 31.91 4.04
CA PRO A 21 5.25 31.82 2.64
C PRO A 21 6.39 32.40 1.80
N PRO A 22 6.82 31.70 0.74
CA PRO A 22 7.88 32.25 -0.10
C PRO A 22 7.42 33.59 -0.67
N SER A 23 8.33 34.57 -0.66
CA SER A 23 8.11 35.95 -1.11
C SER A 23 7.62 36.03 -2.56
N ASP A 24 8.07 35.09 -3.34
CA ASP A 24 7.76 34.74 -4.70
C ASP A 24 6.97 33.43 -4.68
N ARG A 25 6.12 33.15 -5.67
CA ARG A 25 5.42 31.85 -5.78
C ARG A 25 6.22 30.92 -6.70
N PRO A 26 7.39 30.39 -6.31
CA PRO A 26 8.11 29.47 -7.17
C PRO A 26 7.28 28.18 -7.34
N PRO A 27 7.45 27.48 -8.47
CA PRO A 27 6.91 26.13 -8.61
C PRO A 27 7.50 25.22 -7.53
N LEU A 28 6.62 24.55 -6.77
CA LEU A 28 7.03 23.50 -5.84
C LEU A 28 7.38 22.25 -6.65
N HIS A 29 8.60 21.74 -6.44
CA HIS A 29 9.01 20.45 -6.99
C HIS A 29 8.72 19.38 -5.95
N LEU A 30 7.70 18.58 -6.22
CA LEU A 30 7.40 17.39 -5.43
C LEU A 30 8.41 16.31 -5.82
N VAL A 31 9.23 15.93 -4.86
CA VAL A 31 10.07 14.75 -4.93
C VAL A 31 9.48 13.79 -3.91
N LEU A 32 9.01 12.63 -4.38
CA LEU A 32 8.70 11.53 -3.47
C LEU A 32 10.04 11.08 -2.91
N ASP A 33 10.22 11.26 -1.62
CA ASP A 33 11.34 10.69 -0.89
C ASP A 33 11.02 9.20 -0.74
N ASP A 34 11.41 8.43 -1.76
CA ASP A 34 11.46 6.97 -1.71
C ASP A 34 12.80 6.54 -1.12
N GLU A 35 13.27 7.26 -0.08
CA GLU A 35 13.84 6.57 1.06
C GLU A 35 12.68 5.74 1.59
N GLY A 36 12.48 4.57 0.97
CA GLY A 36 11.40 3.67 1.33
C GLY A 36 11.37 3.62 2.84
N ASP A 37 10.18 3.77 3.42
CA ASP A 37 9.93 3.15 4.70
C ASP A 37 10.36 1.70 4.48
N GLU A 38 11.60 1.40 4.84
CA GLU A 38 12.10 0.06 4.95
C GLU A 38 11.10 -0.54 5.91
N LEU A 39 10.18 -1.35 5.37
CA LEU A 39 9.63 -2.46 6.09
C LEU A 39 10.84 -3.36 6.39
N GLU A 40 11.69 -2.89 7.31
CA GLU A 40 12.89 -3.51 7.85
C GLU A 40 12.48 -4.57 8.89
N GLU A 41 11.21 -5.00 8.88
CA GLU A 41 10.86 -6.33 9.35
C GLU A 41 11.34 -7.30 8.28
N GLU A 42 12.64 -7.61 8.32
CA GLU A 42 13.21 -8.78 7.66
C GLU A 42 12.36 -9.97 8.09
N ILE A 43 11.52 -10.46 7.17
CA ILE A 43 10.68 -11.62 7.41
C ILE A 43 11.63 -12.83 7.43
N ASP A 44 12.12 -13.15 8.63
CA ASP A 44 12.96 -14.32 8.89
C ASP A 44 12.10 -15.58 8.80
N LEU A 45 11.90 -16.06 7.57
CA LEU A 45 11.25 -17.34 7.31
C LEU A 45 12.31 -18.44 7.33
N ASP A 46 12.06 -19.48 8.11
CA ASP A 46 12.84 -20.71 7.96
C ASP A 46 12.54 -21.42 6.62
N GLU A 47 13.35 -22.41 6.25
CA GLU A 47 13.19 -23.13 4.97
C GLU A 47 11.81 -23.83 4.86
N GLU A 48 11.22 -24.28 5.98
CA GLU A 48 9.91 -24.91 5.98
C GLU A 48 8.78 -23.89 5.77
N GLU A 49 8.90 -22.72 6.38
CA GLU A 49 8.00 -21.59 6.22
C GLU A 49 8.05 -21.03 4.80
N LEU A 50 9.25 -20.89 4.24
CA LEU A 50 9.45 -20.46 2.86
C LEU A 50 8.79 -21.43 1.88
N ASN A 51 9.05 -22.73 2.02
CA ASN A 51 8.44 -23.76 1.17
C ASN A 51 6.91 -23.79 1.27
N ARG A 52 6.35 -23.57 2.47
CA ARG A 52 4.90 -23.47 2.67
C ARG A 52 4.32 -22.22 1.99
N LEU A 53 5.00 -21.08 2.10
CA LEU A 53 4.58 -19.84 1.45
C LEU A 53 4.60 -19.99 -0.08
N GLU A 54 5.67 -20.55 -0.65
CA GLU A 54 5.79 -20.81 -2.08
C GLU A 54 4.67 -21.73 -2.59
N ALA A 55 4.37 -22.81 -1.87
CA ALA A 55 3.28 -23.72 -2.24
C ALA A 55 1.90 -23.03 -2.25
N VAL A 56 1.62 -22.17 -1.27
CA VAL A 56 0.36 -21.41 -1.19
C VAL A 56 0.25 -20.39 -2.34
N ILE A 57 1.35 -19.73 -2.68
CA ILE A 57 1.40 -18.78 -3.80
C ILE A 57 1.16 -19.52 -5.11
N GLU A 58 1.84 -20.65 -5.34
CA GLU A 58 1.68 -21.44 -6.54
C GLU A 58 0.25 -21.95 -6.69
N GLU A 59 -0.36 -22.47 -5.62
CA GLU A 59 -1.76 -22.89 -5.63
C GLU A 59 -2.69 -21.71 -5.97
N SER A 60 -2.46 -20.54 -5.38
CA SER A 60 -3.26 -19.34 -5.63
C SER A 60 -3.18 -18.89 -7.09
N ILE A 61 -1.99 -18.95 -7.70
CA ILE A 61 -1.79 -18.64 -9.12
C ILE A 61 -2.58 -19.64 -9.99
N GLN A 62 -2.47 -20.93 -9.70
CA GLN A 62 -3.20 -21.97 -10.44
C GLN A 62 -4.73 -21.84 -10.30
N GLN A 63 -5.22 -21.41 -9.13
CA GLN A 63 -6.65 -21.12 -8.93
C GLN A 63 -7.09 -19.95 -9.81
N ILE A 64 -6.30 -18.87 -9.87
CA ILE A 64 -6.58 -17.72 -10.74
C ILE A 64 -6.60 -18.13 -12.21
N GLU A 65 -5.62 -18.91 -12.67
CA GLU A 65 -5.55 -19.41 -14.05
C GLU A 65 -6.74 -20.28 -14.44
N ARG A 66 -7.27 -21.06 -13.47
CA ARG A 66 -8.49 -21.87 -13.63
C ARG A 66 -9.78 -21.05 -13.50
N GLY A 67 -9.70 -19.76 -13.16
CA GLY A 67 -10.86 -18.91 -12.90
C GLY A 67 -11.54 -19.21 -11.56
N GLU A 68 -10.89 -19.94 -10.66
CA GLU A 68 -11.37 -20.32 -9.33
C GLU A 68 -11.04 -19.25 -8.28
N PHE A 69 -11.34 -17.98 -8.57
CA PHE A 69 -11.13 -16.86 -7.64
C PHE A 69 -12.40 -16.04 -7.49
N TYR A 70 -12.49 -15.29 -6.38
CA TYR A 70 -13.56 -14.31 -6.19
C TYR A 70 -13.01 -12.91 -6.31
N THR A 71 -13.71 -12.08 -7.06
CA THR A 71 -13.49 -10.64 -7.07
C THR A 71 -13.93 -10.02 -5.74
N ALA A 72 -13.39 -8.84 -5.42
CA ALA A 72 -13.79 -8.10 -4.24
C ALA A 72 -15.30 -7.84 -4.19
N ASP A 73 -15.92 -7.56 -5.34
CA ASP A 73 -17.37 -7.33 -5.45
C ASP A 73 -18.17 -8.60 -5.13
N GLU A 74 -17.71 -9.77 -5.55
CA GLU A 74 -18.36 -11.05 -5.24
C GLU A 74 -18.25 -11.38 -3.76
N VAL A 75 -17.08 -11.15 -3.15
CA VAL A 75 -16.87 -11.33 -1.71
C VAL A 75 -17.78 -10.39 -0.92
N MET A 76 -17.81 -9.10 -1.27
CA MET A 76 -18.65 -8.09 -0.60
C MET A 76 -20.14 -8.38 -0.76
N SER A 77 -20.55 -8.87 -1.94
CA SER A 77 -21.94 -9.26 -2.18
C SER A 77 -22.36 -10.45 -1.31
N ARG A 78 -21.49 -11.45 -1.14
CA ARG A 78 -21.74 -12.60 -0.25
C ARG A 78 -21.80 -12.19 1.22
N LEU A 79 -20.87 -11.35 1.67
CA LEU A 79 -20.85 -10.85 3.05
C LEU A 79 -22.13 -10.06 3.38
N ARG A 80 -22.60 -9.22 2.45
CA ARG A 80 -23.88 -8.51 2.59
C ARG A 80 -25.07 -9.48 2.63
N ALA A 81 -25.04 -10.55 1.83
CA ALA A 81 -26.11 -11.56 1.84
C ALA A 81 -26.16 -12.36 3.16
N LEU A 82 -25.01 -12.59 3.80
CA LEU A 82 -24.90 -13.31 5.08
C LEU A 82 -25.29 -12.46 6.29
N HIS A 83 -24.93 -11.17 6.30
CA HIS A 83 -25.09 -10.28 7.47
C HIS A 83 -26.13 -9.17 7.30
N GLY A 84 -26.76 -9.06 6.13
CA GLY A 84 -27.76 -8.03 5.82
C GLY A 84 -29.20 -8.37 6.23
N ARG A 85 -29.41 -9.07 7.34
CA ARG A 85 -30.72 -9.23 7.99
C ARG A 85 -30.83 -8.39 9.25
#